data_AF-A0A5E8H1H2-F1
#
_entry.id   AF-A0A5E8H1H2-F1
#
_cell.length_a   1.000
_cell.length_b   1.000
_cell.length_c   1.000
_cell.angle_alpha   90.00
_cell.angle_beta   90.00
_cell.angle_gamma   90.00
#
_symmetry.space_group_name_H-M   'P 1'
#
loop_
_entity.id
_entity.type
_entity.pdbx_description
1 polymer ?
#
loop_
_entity_poly.entity_id
_entity_poly.type
_entity_poly.pdbx_seq_one_letter_code
_entity_poly.pdbx_strand_id
1 'polypeptide(L)'
;MDLTYFLDRFSEPAILTAGGFLAGAMFGGFAQQSRFCLRAAALDFAHGVFGVRLSIWLFAFSAALLGTQLLVGFGEVPSQEARQLASPQSLSGAALGGVMFGIGMVLARGCASRLLVLSATGNLRALLSGLVFAVIAQASLRGILKPVREWFAGLWTTAEIGGNDLIAHLGLSQTVVLGFALLWLAAGIVIAIKAKTPLWQAIAACGAGLAVPLAWWFTASVASQAFEPVQIEGITFTGPSADTLMLFLSPAQSALDFGIGLVPGVFAGSFLAALFSRELELQGFEGGRSMARYGAGAALMGFGGMLAGGCAVGAGITGASVFAVTAWITLSAIWLSAGLTDFALNGRPAKTASAQPVVGTS
;
A
#
# COMPACT_ATOMS: atom_id res chain seq x y z
N MET A 1 -25.88 3.37 -2.87
CA MET A 1 -26.01 4.84 -2.97
C MET A 1 -26.37 5.16 -4.40
N ASP A 2 -27.43 5.94 -4.65
CA ASP A 2 -27.88 6.24 -6.01
C ASP A 2 -26.94 7.30 -6.64
N LEU A 3 -26.02 6.84 -7.49
CA LEU A 3 -25.04 7.68 -8.18
C LEU A 3 -25.55 8.13 -9.56
N THR A 4 -26.74 7.69 -9.97
CA THR A 4 -27.35 8.05 -11.27
C THR A 4 -27.40 9.55 -11.49
N TYR A 5 -27.74 10.34 -10.46
CA TYR A 5 -27.72 11.81 -10.54
C TYR A 5 -26.37 12.40 -10.98
N PHE A 6 -25.26 11.81 -10.53
CA PHE A 6 -23.92 12.25 -10.92
C PHE A 6 -23.51 11.68 -12.28
N LEU A 7 -23.84 10.41 -12.56
CA LEU A 7 -23.54 9.74 -13.82
C LEU A 7 -24.27 10.37 -15.02
N ASP A 8 -25.47 10.93 -14.79
CA ASP A 8 -26.21 11.68 -15.80
C ASP A 8 -25.60 13.06 -16.11
N ARG A 9 -24.76 13.60 -15.21
CA ARG A 9 -24.22 14.97 -15.28
C ARG A 9 -22.73 15.01 -15.64
N PHE A 10 -21.97 13.99 -15.26
CA PHE A 10 -20.53 13.89 -15.43
C PHE A 10 -20.16 12.55 -16.04
N SER A 11 -19.06 12.53 -16.81
CA SER A 11 -18.55 11.28 -17.34
C SER A 11 -18.06 10.35 -16.23
N GLU A 12 -18.28 9.04 -16.40
CA GLU A 12 -17.87 8.00 -15.44
C GLU A 12 -16.38 8.09 -15.08
N PRO A 13 -15.45 8.32 -16.03
CA PRO A 13 -14.03 8.53 -15.73
C PRO A 13 -13.77 9.72 -14.79
N ALA A 14 -14.54 10.80 -14.92
CA ALA A 14 -14.39 11.98 -14.06
C ALA A 14 -14.85 11.70 -12.63
N ILE A 15 -15.95 10.95 -12.47
CA ILE A 15 -16.47 10.53 -11.16
C ILE A 15 -15.48 9.59 -10.47
N LEU A 16 -14.92 8.62 -11.21
CA LEU A 16 -13.89 7.71 -10.69
C LEU A 16 -12.64 8.48 -10.25
N THR A 17 -12.16 9.42 -11.07
CA THR A 17 -11.01 10.26 -10.74
C THR A 17 -11.28 11.13 -9.50
N ALA A 18 -12.46 11.72 -9.38
CA ALA A 18 -12.84 12.51 -8.22
C ALA A 18 -12.93 11.67 -6.94
N GLY A 19 -13.51 10.48 -7.03
CA GLY A 19 -13.55 9.52 -5.91
C GLY A 19 -12.16 9.04 -5.52
N GLY A 20 -11.30 8.76 -6.50
CA GLY A 20 -9.88 8.46 -6.30
C GLY A 20 -9.17 9.59 -5.57
N PHE A 21 -9.38 10.84 -6.00
CA PHE A 21 -8.82 12.01 -5.34
C PHE A 21 -9.25 12.13 -3.89
N LEU A 22 -10.54 11.94 -3.58
CA LEU A 22 -11.07 12.02 -2.22
C LEU A 22 -10.55 10.89 -1.33
N ALA A 23 -10.61 9.64 -1.81
CA ALA A 23 -10.09 8.47 -1.11
C ALA A 23 -8.58 8.61 -0.86
N GLY A 24 -7.86 9.12 -1.86
CA GLY A 24 -6.44 9.44 -1.77
C GLY A 24 -6.16 10.52 -0.74
N ALA A 25 -6.90 11.63 -0.76
CA ALA A 25 -6.73 12.72 0.19
C ALA A 25 -6.96 12.26 1.64
N MET A 26 -7.99 11.45 1.87
CA MET A 26 -8.24 10.81 3.17
C MET A 26 -7.08 9.91 3.57
N PHE A 27 -6.67 8.97 2.71
CA PHE A 27 -5.56 8.07 2.99
C PHE A 27 -4.27 8.84 3.27
N GLY A 28 -3.92 9.82 2.44
CA GLY A 28 -2.71 10.62 2.55
C GLY A 28 -2.64 11.42 3.84
N GLY A 29 -3.74 12.09 4.21
CA GLY A 29 -3.83 12.85 5.45
C GLY A 29 -3.67 11.96 6.68
N PHE A 30 -4.42 10.86 6.75
CA PHE A 30 -4.33 9.91 7.86
C PHE A 30 -2.99 9.16 7.91
N ALA A 31 -2.41 8.80 6.76
CA ALA A 31 -1.11 8.15 6.69
C ALA A 31 0.03 9.09 7.13
N GLN A 32 -0.07 10.39 6.85
CA GLN A 32 0.88 11.39 7.34
C GLN A 32 0.79 11.52 8.87
N GLN A 33 -0.42 11.71 9.41
CA GLN A 33 -0.66 11.91 10.85
C GLN A 33 -0.30 10.67 11.70
N SER A 34 -0.63 9.47 11.21
CA SER A 34 -0.27 8.21 11.87
C SER A 34 1.20 7.83 11.69
N ARG A 35 1.96 8.53 10.84
CA ARG A 35 3.32 8.13 10.43
C ARG A 35 3.38 6.69 9.89
N PHE A 36 2.32 6.29 9.17
CA PHE A 36 2.18 4.96 8.60
C PHE A 36 3.39 4.59 7.74
N CYS A 37 4.04 3.48 8.07
CA CYS A 37 5.24 3.02 7.36
C CYS A 37 5.40 1.51 7.50
N LEU A 38 5.07 0.77 6.43
CA LEU A 38 5.25 -0.69 6.39
C LEU A 38 6.71 -1.08 6.67
N ARG A 39 7.67 -0.36 6.07
CA ARG A 39 9.09 -0.62 6.27
C ARG A 39 9.45 -0.67 7.75
N ALA A 40 9.06 0.38 8.49
CA ALA A 40 9.47 0.48 9.88
C ALA A 40 8.80 -0.59 10.75
N ALA A 41 7.54 -0.94 10.47
CA ALA A 41 6.86 -2.06 11.13
C ALA A 41 7.54 -3.41 10.85
N ALA A 42 7.92 -3.67 9.60
CA ALA A 42 8.61 -4.91 9.22
C ALA A 42 9.99 -5.04 9.88
N LEU A 43 10.75 -3.95 9.95
CA LEU A 43 12.06 -3.93 10.62
C LEU A 43 11.94 -4.08 12.14
N ASP A 44 10.97 -3.39 12.75
CA ASP A 44 10.69 -3.54 14.18
C ASP A 44 10.33 -4.98 14.53
N PHE A 45 9.48 -5.61 13.73
CA PHE A 45 9.12 -7.02 13.90
C PHE A 45 10.32 -7.96 13.71
N ALA A 46 11.13 -7.76 12.65
CA ALA A 46 12.33 -8.56 12.42
C ALA A 46 13.35 -8.47 13.56
N HIS A 47 13.39 -7.33 14.26
CA HIS A 47 14.23 -7.13 15.44
C HIS A 47 13.58 -7.53 16.77
N GLY A 48 12.32 -8.01 16.76
CA GLY A 48 11.57 -8.36 17.96
C GLY A 48 11.15 -7.16 18.81
N VAL A 49 11.11 -5.96 18.22
CA VAL A 49 10.70 -4.70 18.87
C VAL A 49 9.22 -4.46 18.64
N PHE A 50 8.39 -4.66 19.66
CA PHE A 50 6.95 -4.41 19.60
C PHE A 50 6.62 -2.97 19.98
N GLY A 51 6.96 -2.03 19.09
CA GLY A 51 6.83 -0.59 19.30
C GLY A 51 5.61 0.06 18.63
N VAL A 52 5.57 1.40 18.71
CA VAL A 52 4.50 2.25 18.15
C VAL A 52 4.30 2.00 16.65
N ARG A 53 5.38 1.88 15.87
CA ARG A 53 5.33 1.73 14.40
C ARG A 53 4.66 0.43 13.97
N LEU A 54 4.90 -0.66 14.70
CA LEU A 54 4.23 -1.93 14.48
C LEU A 54 2.74 -1.84 14.82
N SER A 55 2.39 -1.19 15.94
CA SER A 55 0.97 -1.00 16.32
C SER A 55 0.19 -0.20 15.27
N ILE A 56 0.77 0.86 14.70
CA ILE A 56 0.16 1.66 13.62
C ILE A 56 -0.14 0.80 12.40
N TRP A 57 0.83 -0.03 11.98
CA TRP A 57 0.61 -0.91 10.84
C TRP A 57 -0.49 -1.95 11.13
N LEU A 58 -0.50 -2.53 12.34
CA LEU A 58 -1.54 -3.48 12.75
C LEU A 58 -2.93 -2.85 12.79
N PHE A 59 -3.08 -1.62 13.26
CA PHE A 59 -4.35 -0.90 13.23
C PHE A 59 -4.82 -0.62 11.80
N ALA A 60 -3.93 -0.15 10.92
CA ALA A 60 -4.28 0.09 9.53
C ALA A 60 -4.66 -1.22 8.81
N PHE A 61 -3.89 -2.29 9.02
CA PHE A 61 -4.14 -3.60 8.43
C PHE A 61 -5.44 -4.23 8.93
N SER A 62 -5.66 -4.24 10.24
CA SER A 62 -6.88 -4.80 10.85
C SER A 62 -8.13 -4.00 10.50
N ALA A 63 -8.04 -2.67 10.44
CA ALA A 63 -9.16 -1.83 10.01
C ALA A 63 -9.52 -2.05 8.54
N ALA A 64 -8.52 -2.18 7.66
CA ALA A 64 -8.75 -2.53 6.26
C ALA A 64 -9.39 -3.91 6.11
N LEU A 65 -8.84 -4.91 6.81
CA LEU A 65 -9.32 -6.29 6.80
C LEU A 65 -10.77 -6.39 7.33
N LEU A 66 -11.05 -5.85 8.52
CA LEU A 66 -12.39 -5.86 9.11
C LEU A 66 -13.38 -5.09 8.23
N GLY A 67 -13.03 -3.90 7.77
CA GLY A 67 -13.93 -3.09 6.96
C GLY A 67 -14.26 -3.76 5.62
N THR A 68 -13.27 -4.38 4.95
CA THR A 68 -13.53 -5.12 3.70
C THR A 68 -14.41 -6.34 3.96
N GLN A 69 -14.14 -7.11 5.02
CA GLN A 69 -14.92 -8.31 5.34
C GLN A 69 -16.35 -8.01 5.77
N LEU A 70 -16.58 -6.87 6.43
CA LEU A 70 -17.93 -6.38 6.72
C LEU A 70 -18.68 -6.01 5.44
N LEU A 71 -18.05 -5.28 4.51
CA LEU A 71 -18.66 -4.92 3.23
C LEU A 71 -19.01 -6.14 2.38
N VAL A 72 -18.12 -7.13 2.31
CA VAL A 72 -18.39 -8.42 1.64
C VAL A 72 -19.55 -9.13 2.32
N GLY A 73 -19.63 -9.11 3.65
CA GLY A 73 -20.73 -9.69 4.41
C GLY A 73 -22.09 -9.04 4.21
N PHE A 74 -22.12 -7.73 3.95
CA PHE A 74 -23.34 -7.02 3.59
C PHE A 74 -23.71 -7.17 2.11
N GLY A 75 -22.88 -7.83 1.29
CA GLY A 75 -23.10 -7.99 -0.14
C GLY A 75 -22.87 -6.71 -0.96
N GLU A 76 -22.25 -5.69 -0.36
CA GLU A 76 -21.99 -4.38 -1.01
C GLU A 76 -20.78 -4.42 -1.96
N VAL A 77 -19.92 -5.44 -1.83
CA VAL A 77 -18.74 -5.61 -2.68
C VAL A 77 -18.69 -7.07 -3.18
N PRO A 78 -18.83 -7.32 -4.49
CA PRO A 78 -18.65 -8.66 -5.05
C PRO A 78 -17.15 -9.01 -5.03
N SER A 79 -16.74 -9.80 -4.03
CA SER A 79 -15.33 -10.18 -3.83
C SER A 79 -14.73 -10.97 -5.01
N GLN A 80 -15.57 -11.67 -5.79
CA GLN A 80 -15.13 -12.44 -6.95
C GLN A 80 -14.79 -11.57 -8.18
N GLU A 81 -15.36 -10.38 -8.27
CA GLU A 81 -15.10 -9.41 -9.36
C GLU A 81 -13.94 -8.47 -9.04
N ALA A 82 -13.45 -8.50 -7.80
CA ALA A 82 -12.24 -7.78 -7.42
C ALA A 82 -11.10 -8.18 -8.35
N ARG A 83 -10.38 -7.19 -8.89
CA ARG A 83 -9.24 -7.41 -9.81
C ARG A 83 -8.24 -8.46 -9.30
N GLN A 84 -8.02 -8.50 -7.99
CA GLN A 84 -7.12 -9.43 -7.32
C GLN A 84 -7.60 -10.89 -7.34
N LEU A 85 -8.90 -11.16 -7.54
CA LEU A 85 -9.49 -12.50 -7.58
C LEU A 85 -9.98 -12.91 -8.98
N ALA A 86 -10.39 -11.96 -9.81
CA ALA A 86 -11.10 -12.23 -11.07
C ALA A 86 -10.23 -12.79 -12.23
N SER A 87 -8.90 -12.72 -12.13
CA SER A 87 -8.01 -13.20 -13.22
C SER A 87 -6.85 -14.05 -12.67
N PRO A 88 -6.36 -15.05 -13.44
CA PRO A 88 -5.18 -15.83 -13.06
C PRO A 88 -3.99 -14.91 -12.72
N GLN A 89 -3.70 -14.82 -11.43
CA GLN A 89 -2.55 -14.09 -10.91
C GLN A 89 -1.30 -14.97 -10.95
N SER A 90 -0.14 -14.32 -10.93
CA SER A 90 1.15 -15.00 -10.88
C SER A 90 1.60 -15.24 -9.44
N LEU A 91 1.78 -16.51 -9.06
CA LEU A 91 2.33 -16.90 -7.76
C LEU A 91 3.85 -16.67 -7.72
N SER A 92 4.54 -16.98 -8.82
CA SER A 92 5.97 -16.68 -8.96
C SER A 92 6.23 -15.18 -8.90
N GLY A 93 5.37 -14.39 -9.54
CA GLY A 93 5.42 -12.93 -9.53
C GLY A 93 5.16 -12.36 -8.14
N ALA A 94 4.18 -12.89 -7.41
CA ALA A 94 3.92 -12.53 -6.01
C ALA A 94 5.14 -12.76 -5.10
N ALA A 95 5.77 -13.93 -5.21
CA ALA A 95 6.94 -14.28 -4.41
C ALA A 95 8.18 -13.46 -4.80
N LEU A 96 8.61 -13.53 -6.07
CA LEU A 96 9.81 -12.86 -6.56
C LEU A 96 9.67 -11.33 -6.50
N GLY A 97 8.51 -10.82 -6.93
CA GLY A 97 8.20 -9.39 -6.86
C GLY A 97 8.15 -8.89 -5.42
N GLY A 98 7.56 -9.65 -4.49
CA GLY A 98 7.57 -9.34 -3.07
C GLY A 98 8.97 -9.28 -2.48
N VAL A 99 9.85 -10.24 -2.83
CA VAL A 99 11.26 -10.23 -2.41
C VAL A 99 11.97 -8.98 -2.93
N MET A 100 11.91 -8.71 -4.24
CA MET A 100 12.52 -7.53 -4.86
C MET A 100 12.00 -6.22 -4.25
N PHE A 101 10.69 -6.14 -4.01
CA PHE A 101 10.06 -4.97 -3.42
C PHE A 101 10.53 -4.73 -1.98
N GLY A 102 10.62 -5.76 -1.14
CA GLY A 102 11.12 -5.63 0.23
C GLY A 102 12.60 -5.25 0.31
N ILE A 103 13.46 -5.81 -0.55
CA ILE A 103 14.87 -5.37 -0.69
C ILE A 103 14.91 -3.88 -1.07
N GLY A 104 14.16 -3.52 -2.11
CA GLY A 104 14.11 -2.14 -2.60
C GLY A 104 13.59 -1.17 -1.54
N MET A 105 12.59 -1.58 -0.75
CA MET A 105 12.02 -0.79 0.34
C MET A 105 13.06 -0.45 1.41
N VAL A 106 13.92 -1.40 1.78
CA VAL A 106 15.01 -1.17 2.74
C VAL A 106 16.04 -0.21 2.17
N LEU A 107 16.46 -0.44 0.93
CA LEU A 107 17.45 0.39 0.23
C LEU A 107 16.97 1.83 0.04
N ALA A 108 15.71 2.02 -0.39
CA ALA A 108 15.06 3.32 -0.60
C ALA A 108 14.66 4.03 0.70
N ARG A 109 14.77 3.36 1.86
CA ARG A 109 14.30 3.84 3.17
C ARG A 109 12.84 4.30 3.15
N GLY A 110 11.97 3.58 2.44
CA GLY A 110 10.55 3.89 2.33
C GLY A 110 9.82 2.88 1.45
N CYS A 111 8.51 2.77 1.62
CA CYS A 111 7.63 2.07 0.68
C CYS A 111 6.94 3.09 -0.24
N ALA A 112 6.30 2.64 -1.32
CA ALA A 112 5.67 3.51 -2.32
C ALA A 112 4.75 4.58 -1.71
N SER A 113 3.83 4.18 -0.82
CA SER A 113 2.93 5.12 -0.15
C SER A 113 3.66 6.12 0.75
N ARG A 114 4.68 5.67 1.50
CA ARG A 114 5.47 6.56 2.37
C ARG A 114 6.33 7.52 1.57
N LEU A 115 6.88 7.10 0.44
CA LEU A 115 7.65 7.99 -0.45
C LEU A 115 6.74 9.09 -1.02
N LEU A 116 5.52 8.73 -1.43
CA LEU A 116 4.55 9.71 -1.91
C LEU A 116 4.14 10.71 -0.82
N VAL A 117 3.79 10.22 0.37
CA VAL A 117 3.47 11.08 1.54
C VAL A 117 4.63 11.99 1.91
N LEU A 118 5.86 11.47 1.98
CA LEU A 118 7.05 12.29 2.31
C LEU A 118 7.41 13.29 1.20
N SER A 119 7.15 12.95 -0.06
CA SER A 119 7.37 13.89 -1.16
C SER A 119 6.48 15.12 -1.04
N ALA A 120 5.24 14.94 -0.56
CA ALA A 120 4.32 16.03 -0.30
C ALA A 120 4.74 16.91 0.90
N THR A 121 5.47 16.37 1.88
CA THR A 121 5.94 17.16 3.02
C THR A 121 7.24 17.95 2.76
N GLY A 122 7.79 17.89 1.55
CA GLY A 122 9.01 18.61 1.15
C GLY A 122 10.28 17.76 1.09
N ASN A 123 10.19 16.42 1.18
CA ASN A 123 11.37 15.56 1.12
C ASN A 123 11.79 15.27 -0.34
N LEU A 124 12.87 15.92 -0.80
CA LEU A 124 13.32 15.85 -2.18
C LEU A 124 13.87 14.47 -2.57
N ARG A 125 14.47 13.75 -1.60
CA ARG A 125 14.90 12.36 -1.76
C ARG A 125 13.72 11.43 -2.04
N ALA A 126 12.63 11.60 -1.29
CA ALA A 126 11.41 10.80 -1.46
C ALA A 126 10.75 11.08 -2.81
N LEU A 127 10.74 12.35 -3.24
CA LEU A 127 10.26 12.75 -4.56
C LEU A 127 11.06 12.08 -5.69
N LEU A 128 12.40 12.17 -5.67
CA LEU A 128 13.24 11.54 -6.69
C LEU A 128 13.08 10.02 -6.70
N SER A 129 13.08 9.39 -5.52
CA SER A 129 12.89 7.94 -5.41
C SER A 129 11.51 7.52 -5.91
N GLY A 130 10.47 8.32 -5.61
CA GLY A 130 9.12 8.12 -6.13
C GLY A 130 9.05 8.25 -7.66
N LEU A 131 9.77 9.20 -8.25
CA LEU A 131 9.85 9.36 -9.70
C LEU A 131 10.53 8.16 -10.37
N VAL A 132 11.69 7.72 -9.84
CA VAL A 132 12.38 6.51 -10.35
C VAL A 132 11.48 5.28 -10.23
N PHE A 133 10.77 5.14 -9.10
CA PHE A 133 9.78 4.08 -8.90
C PHE A 133 8.69 4.12 -9.97
N ALA A 134 8.10 5.28 -10.26
CA ALA A 134 7.04 5.45 -11.27
C ALA A 134 7.54 5.14 -12.68
N VAL A 135 8.74 5.61 -13.05
CA VAL A 135 9.36 5.33 -14.35
C VAL A 135 9.61 3.84 -14.54
N ILE A 136 10.18 3.16 -13.54
CA ILE A 136 10.47 1.72 -13.64
C ILE A 136 9.19 0.89 -13.58
N ALA A 137 8.20 1.29 -12.77
CA ALA A 137 6.87 0.69 -12.79
C ALA A 137 6.27 0.78 -14.20
N GLN A 138 6.34 1.95 -14.84
CA GLN A 138 5.80 2.13 -16.18
C GLN A 138 6.58 1.36 -17.26
N ALA A 139 7.90 1.33 -17.15
CA ALA A 139 8.75 0.53 -18.01
C ALA A 139 8.45 -0.98 -17.88
N SER A 140 7.98 -1.43 -16.71
CA SER A 140 7.58 -2.82 -16.47
C SER A 140 6.14 -3.12 -16.89
N LEU A 141 5.26 -2.13 -16.85
CA LEU A 141 3.84 -2.24 -17.19
C LEU A 141 3.64 -2.22 -18.71
N ARG A 142 4.16 -1.20 -19.40
CA ARG A 142 3.99 -0.98 -20.86
C ARG A 142 5.30 -0.83 -21.63
N GLY A 143 6.45 -0.74 -20.94
CA GLY A 143 7.74 -0.47 -21.58
C GLY A 143 8.63 -1.69 -21.81
N ILE A 144 9.93 -1.42 -21.89
CA ILE A 144 10.97 -2.39 -22.27
C ILE A 144 11.18 -3.52 -21.25
N LEU A 145 10.78 -3.35 -19.98
CA LEU A 145 10.88 -4.39 -18.96
C LEU A 145 9.68 -5.34 -18.95
N LYS A 146 8.62 -5.07 -19.74
CA LYS A 146 7.42 -5.91 -19.83
C LYS A 146 7.74 -7.38 -20.15
N PRO A 147 8.55 -7.72 -21.17
CA PRO A 147 8.83 -9.13 -21.49
C PRO A 147 9.53 -9.87 -20.35
N VAL A 148 10.44 -9.17 -19.65
CA VAL A 148 11.16 -9.72 -18.50
C VAL A 148 10.19 -9.96 -17.33
N ARG A 149 9.30 -9.01 -17.06
CA ARG A 149 8.25 -9.16 -16.03
C ARG A 149 7.34 -10.35 -16.35
N GLU A 150 6.89 -10.46 -17.60
CA GLU A 150 5.99 -11.54 -18.04
C GLU A 150 6.66 -12.90 -17.97
N TRP A 151 7.95 -12.99 -18.29
CA TRP A 151 8.72 -14.22 -18.13
C TRP A 151 8.74 -14.69 -16.67
N PHE A 152 9.06 -13.81 -15.72
CA PHE A 152 9.02 -14.16 -14.29
C PHE A 152 7.59 -14.48 -13.81
N ALA A 153 6.59 -13.75 -14.29
CA ALA A 153 5.20 -13.96 -13.92
C ALA A 153 4.61 -15.27 -14.49
N GLY A 154 5.12 -15.75 -15.62
CA GLY A 154 4.66 -16.98 -16.27
C GLY A 154 5.19 -18.27 -15.66
N LEU A 155 6.14 -18.21 -14.71
CA LEU A 155 6.77 -19.41 -14.13
C LEU A 155 5.80 -20.25 -13.29
N TRP A 156 4.89 -19.60 -12.55
CA TRP A 156 3.89 -20.29 -11.75
C TRP A 156 2.64 -19.42 -11.56
N THR A 157 1.47 -19.96 -11.90
CA THR A 157 0.22 -19.19 -11.91
C THR A 157 -0.86 -19.80 -11.04
N THR A 158 -1.80 -18.96 -10.60
CA THR A 158 -2.97 -19.38 -9.81
C THR A 158 -3.95 -20.26 -10.58
N ALA A 159 -3.83 -20.33 -11.92
CA ALA A 159 -4.62 -21.26 -12.74
C ALA A 159 -4.34 -22.72 -12.36
N GLU A 160 -3.12 -23.03 -11.94
CA GLU A 160 -2.72 -24.39 -11.54
C GLU A 160 -3.31 -24.82 -10.20
N ILE A 161 -3.62 -23.86 -9.31
CA ILE A 161 -4.22 -24.13 -8.00
C ILE A 161 -5.74 -23.96 -8.00
N GLY A 162 -6.36 -23.56 -9.12
CA GLY A 162 -7.82 -23.42 -9.22
C GLY A 162 -8.39 -22.08 -8.74
N GLY A 163 -7.56 -21.02 -8.69
CA GLY A 163 -8.01 -19.66 -8.37
C GLY A 163 -7.14 -18.94 -7.34
N ASN A 164 -7.43 -17.67 -7.07
CA ASN A 164 -6.65 -16.85 -6.15
C ASN A 164 -7.35 -16.58 -4.80
N ASP A 165 -8.51 -17.20 -4.55
CA ASP A 165 -9.27 -17.03 -3.31
C ASP A 165 -8.78 -17.98 -2.21
N LEU A 166 -8.10 -17.45 -1.19
CA LEU A 166 -7.60 -18.25 -0.08
C LEU A 166 -8.72 -18.80 0.82
N ILE A 167 -9.86 -18.10 0.90
CA ILE A 167 -11.02 -18.54 1.69
C ILE A 167 -11.62 -19.78 1.04
N ALA A 168 -11.78 -19.77 -0.28
CA ALA A 168 -12.27 -20.91 -1.04
C ALA A 168 -11.34 -22.12 -0.93
N HIS A 169 -10.02 -21.92 -1.06
CA HIS A 169 -9.04 -23.01 -0.94
C HIS A 169 -9.01 -23.68 0.42
N LEU A 170 -9.21 -22.91 1.48
CA LEU A 170 -9.19 -23.42 2.87
C LEU A 170 -10.58 -23.81 3.39
N GLY A 171 -11.65 -23.59 2.61
CA GLY A 171 -13.03 -23.83 3.04
C GLY A 171 -13.42 -23.02 4.28
N LEU A 172 -12.85 -21.82 4.44
CA LEU A 172 -13.07 -21.02 5.65
C LEU A 172 -14.46 -20.38 5.64
N SER A 173 -15.15 -20.48 6.77
CA SER A 173 -16.39 -19.71 6.97
C SER A 173 -16.07 -18.24 7.22
N GLN A 174 -17.02 -17.37 6.87
CA GLN A 174 -16.89 -15.93 7.10
C GLN A 174 -16.69 -15.58 8.59
N THR A 175 -17.23 -16.38 9.50
CA THR A 175 -17.01 -16.22 10.95
C THR A 175 -15.53 -16.41 11.32
N VAL A 176 -14.85 -17.38 10.72
CA VAL A 176 -13.42 -17.62 10.96
C VAL A 176 -12.58 -16.46 10.42
N VAL A 177 -12.93 -15.96 9.24
CA VAL A 177 -12.28 -14.81 8.62
C VAL A 177 -12.42 -13.54 9.47
N LEU A 178 -13.62 -13.25 9.96
CA LEU A 178 -13.86 -12.15 10.90
C LEU A 178 -13.13 -12.35 12.23
N GLY A 179 -13.11 -13.58 12.75
CA GLY A 179 -12.37 -13.93 13.97
C GLY A 179 -10.87 -13.69 13.81
N PHE A 180 -10.29 -14.03 12.67
CA PHE A 180 -8.90 -13.72 12.33
C PHE A 180 -8.66 -12.21 12.29
N ALA A 181 -9.55 -11.45 11.64
CA ALA A 181 -9.43 -10.00 11.57
C ALA A 181 -9.51 -9.32 12.96
N LEU A 182 -10.40 -9.81 13.84
CA LEU A 182 -10.50 -9.37 15.23
C LEU A 182 -9.26 -9.75 16.06
N LEU A 183 -8.65 -10.91 15.80
CA LEU A 183 -7.41 -11.32 16.45
C LEU A 183 -6.26 -10.35 16.12
N TRP A 184 -6.12 -9.93 14.86
CA TRP A 184 -5.12 -8.93 14.46
C TRP A 184 -5.39 -7.57 15.09
N LEU A 185 -6.66 -7.16 15.18
CA LEU A 185 -7.04 -5.93 15.89
C LEU A 185 -6.68 -6.01 17.37
N ALA A 186 -7.00 -7.12 18.04
CA ALA A 186 -6.66 -7.35 19.44
C ALA A 186 -5.15 -7.33 19.68
N ALA A 187 -4.36 -7.97 18.81
CA ALA A 187 -2.91 -7.90 18.86
C ALA A 187 -2.39 -6.45 18.71
N GLY A 188 -2.98 -5.69 17.78
CA GLY A 188 -2.71 -4.26 17.61
C GLY A 188 -2.98 -3.45 18.88
N ILE A 189 -4.12 -3.67 19.53
CA ILE A 189 -4.50 -3.03 20.80
C ILE A 189 -3.51 -3.37 21.91
N VAL A 190 -3.17 -4.64 22.09
CA VAL A 190 -2.23 -5.09 23.13
C VAL A 190 -0.85 -4.45 22.93
N ILE A 191 -0.35 -4.43 21.69
CA ILE A 191 0.94 -3.80 21.38
C ILE A 191 0.86 -2.28 21.57
N ALA A 192 -0.24 -1.64 21.17
CA ALA A 192 -0.44 -0.20 21.34
C ALA A 192 -0.44 0.23 22.81
N ILE A 193 -1.12 -0.54 23.68
CA ILE A 193 -1.13 -0.29 25.12
C ILE A 193 0.28 -0.44 25.69
N LYS A 194 1.00 -1.52 25.33
CA LYS A 194 2.37 -1.76 25.81
C LYS A 194 3.36 -0.70 25.31
N ALA A 195 3.23 -0.28 24.05
CA ALA A 195 4.09 0.73 23.43
C ALA A 195 3.71 2.16 23.79
N LYS A 196 2.60 2.37 24.53
CA LYS A 196 2.03 3.69 24.85
C LYS A 196 1.80 4.53 23.59
N THR A 197 1.26 3.90 22.55
CA THR A 197 0.93 4.56 21.29
C THR A 197 -0.08 5.68 21.55
N PRO A 198 0.19 6.92 21.09
CA PRO A 198 -0.74 8.03 21.31
C PRO A 198 -2.06 7.75 20.57
N LEU A 199 -3.17 7.99 21.26
CA LEU A 199 -4.52 7.66 20.78
C LEU A 199 -4.80 8.24 19.39
N TRP A 200 -4.37 9.49 19.14
CA TRP A 200 -4.52 10.13 17.84
C TRP A 200 -3.84 9.36 16.70
N GLN A 201 -2.63 8.84 16.90
CA GLN A 201 -1.94 8.06 15.86
C GLN A 201 -2.63 6.72 15.60
N ALA A 202 -3.21 6.10 16.63
CA ALA A 202 -4.00 4.89 16.47
C ALA A 202 -5.30 5.17 15.67
N ILE A 203 -6.02 6.25 16.00
CA ILE A 203 -7.22 6.66 15.25
C ILE A 203 -6.87 6.98 13.81
N ALA A 204 -5.81 7.75 13.58
CA ALA A 204 -5.34 8.06 12.23
C ALA A 204 -4.90 6.79 11.47
N ALA A 205 -4.29 5.81 12.14
CA ALA A 205 -3.92 4.53 11.50
C ALA A 205 -5.17 3.75 11.07
N CYS A 206 -6.19 3.69 11.92
CA CYS A 206 -7.49 3.12 11.56
C CYS A 206 -8.12 3.87 10.39
N GLY A 207 -8.07 5.21 10.37
CA GLY A 207 -8.57 6.03 9.26
C GLY A 207 -7.86 5.73 7.93
N ALA A 208 -6.53 5.57 7.95
CA ALA A 208 -5.77 5.16 6.77
C ALA A 208 -6.14 3.73 6.32
N GLY A 209 -6.38 2.82 7.26
CA GLY A 209 -6.87 1.47 6.97
C GLY A 209 -8.26 1.44 6.36
N LEU A 210 -9.21 2.19 6.94
CA LEU A 210 -10.60 2.29 6.48
C LEU A 210 -10.75 2.95 5.10
N ALA A 211 -9.77 3.74 4.66
CA ALA A 211 -9.76 4.25 3.29
C ALA A 211 -9.73 3.13 2.24
N VAL A 212 -9.19 1.94 2.57
CA VAL A 212 -9.16 0.78 1.67
C VAL A 212 -10.57 0.22 1.39
N PRO A 213 -11.37 -0.18 2.40
CA PRO A 213 -12.74 -0.61 2.17
C PRO A 213 -13.63 0.50 1.62
N LEU A 214 -13.40 1.77 1.97
CA LEU A 214 -14.11 2.89 1.34
C LEU A 214 -13.85 2.97 -0.17
N ALA A 215 -12.59 2.77 -0.60
CA ALA A 215 -12.26 2.72 -2.02
C ALA A 215 -12.95 1.54 -2.72
N TRP A 216 -12.94 0.35 -2.10
CA TRP A 216 -13.65 -0.83 -2.62
C TRP A 216 -15.15 -0.58 -2.78
N TRP A 217 -15.80 -0.04 -1.75
CA TRP A 217 -17.22 0.26 -1.77
C TRP A 217 -17.55 1.29 -2.86
N PHE A 218 -16.73 2.33 -3.00
CA PHE A 218 -16.93 3.37 -4.00
C PHE A 218 -16.78 2.82 -5.42
N THR A 219 -15.70 2.09 -5.72
CA THR A 219 -15.47 1.53 -7.07
C THR A 219 -16.52 0.47 -7.41
N ALA A 220 -16.94 -0.36 -6.44
CA ALA A 220 -18.06 -1.30 -6.63
C ALA A 220 -19.38 -0.58 -6.91
N SER A 221 -19.69 0.49 -6.16
CA SER A 221 -20.92 1.27 -6.34
C SER A 221 -20.99 1.96 -7.70
N VAL A 222 -19.86 2.42 -8.23
CA VAL A 222 -19.79 2.99 -9.58
C VAL A 222 -19.89 1.87 -10.62
N ALA A 223 -19.17 0.75 -10.44
CA ALA A 223 -19.20 -0.38 -11.36
C ALA A 223 -20.61 -0.99 -11.53
N SER A 224 -21.43 -1.02 -10.47
CA SER A 224 -22.80 -1.54 -10.55
C SER A 224 -23.78 -0.63 -11.31
N GLN A 225 -23.40 0.62 -11.58
CA GLN A 225 -24.24 1.63 -12.23
C GLN A 225 -23.64 2.16 -13.55
N ALA A 226 -22.40 1.77 -13.87
CA ALA A 226 -21.71 2.20 -15.06
C ALA A 226 -22.19 1.44 -16.30
N PHE A 227 -22.21 2.14 -17.43
CA PHE A 227 -22.52 1.56 -18.74
C PHE A 227 -21.29 0.86 -19.34
N GLU A 228 -20.09 1.37 -19.07
CA GLU A 228 -18.82 0.81 -19.54
C GLU A 228 -18.18 -0.07 -18.44
N PRO A 229 -17.40 -1.12 -18.77
CA PRO A 229 -16.81 -2.00 -17.75
C PRO A 229 -15.80 -1.25 -16.86
N VAL A 230 -16.19 -0.94 -15.62
CA VAL A 230 -15.32 -0.34 -14.61
C VAL A 230 -14.64 -1.44 -13.79
N GLN A 231 -13.32 -1.32 -13.61
CA GLN A 231 -12.56 -2.25 -12.77
C GLN A 231 -12.82 -1.94 -11.29
N ILE A 232 -13.22 -2.96 -10.53
CA ILE A 232 -13.34 -2.86 -9.07
C ILE A 232 -11.94 -3.00 -8.47
N GLU A 233 -11.42 -1.89 -7.96
CA GLU A 233 -10.11 -1.83 -7.31
C GLU A 233 -10.14 -1.02 -6.01
N GLY A 234 -9.28 -1.41 -5.06
CA GLY A 234 -9.01 -0.64 -3.85
C GLY A 234 -7.74 0.20 -3.96
N ILE A 235 -7.27 0.73 -2.83
CA ILE A 235 -6.08 1.61 -2.80
C ILE A 235 -4.81 0.83 -3.20
N THR A 236 -4.12 1.33 -4.22
CA THR A 236 -2.81 0.84 -4.68
C THR A 236 -1.97 2.00 -5.20
N PHE A 237 -0.65 1.83 -5.29
CA PHE A 237 0.24 2.92 -5.71
C PHE A 237 1.07 2.61 -6.95
N THR A 238 1.35 1.34 -7.26
CA THR A 238 2.30 1.02 -8.33
C THR A 238 1.78 1.39 -9.72
N GLY A 239 0.62 0.85 -10.11
CA GLY A 239 -0.03 1.18 -11.39
C GLY A 239 -0.44 2.66 -11.46
N PRO A 240 -1.20 3.17 -10.48
CA PRO A 240 -1.58 4.57 -10.43
C PRO A 240 -0.43 5.57 -10.57
N SER A 241 0.73 5.31 -9.95
CA SER A 241 1.89 6.21 -10.09
C SER A 241 2.45 6.20 -11.52
N ALA A 242 2.42 5.06 -12.21
CA ALA A 242 2.83 4.93 -13.60
C ALA A 242 1.82 5.61 -14.56
N ASP A 243 0.53 5.47 -14.29
CA ASP A 243 -0.54 6.09 -15.07
C ASP A 243 -0.59 7.61 -14.87
N THR A 244 -0.41 8.11 -13.64
CA THR A 244 -0.25 9.55 -13.38
C THR A 244 0.97 10.11 -14.10
N LEU A 245 2.11 9.40 -14.12
CA LEU A 245 3.29 9.83 -14.88
C LEU A 245 2.97 9.95 -16.38
N MET A 246 2.24 8.99 -16.95
CA MET A 246 1.83 9.05 -18.36
C MET A 246 0.79 10.12 -18.64
N LEU A 247 -0.10 10.44 -17.70
CA LEU A 247 -1.00 11.57 -17.85
C LEU A 247 -0.22 12.87 -18.02
N PHE A 248 0.88 13.06 -17.29
CA PHE A 248 1.75 14.23 -17.45
C PHE A 248 2.57 14.22 -18.75
N LEU A 249 3.04 13.05 -19.20
CA LEU A 249 3.89 12.94 -20.40
C LEU A 249 3.09 12.87 -21.70
N SER A 250 1.89 12.30 -21.69
CA SER A 250 1.06 12.02 -22.86
C SER A 250 -0.43 11.99 -22.49
N PRO A 251 -1.05 13.17 -22.22
CA PRO A 251 -2.44 13.26 -21.78
C PRO A 251 -3.43 12.63 -22.78
N ALA A 252 -3.18 12.79 -24.08
CA ALA A 252 -4.08 12.32 -25.14
C ALA A 252 -4.28 10.79 -25.18
N GLN A 253 -3.39 10.03 -24.55
CA GLN A 253 -3.43 8.55 -24.53
C GLN A 253 -3.84 8.00 -23.15
N SER A 254 -4.05 8.86 -22.16
CA SER A 254 -4.31 8.45 -20.78
C SER A 254 -5.81 8.55 -20.49
N ALA A 255 -6.47 7.40 -20.35
CA ALA A 255 -7.84 7.35 -19.85
C ALA A 255 -7.86 7.72 -18.36
N LEU A 256 -8.75 8.63 -17.98
CA LEU A 256 -8.96 8.99 -16.58
C LEU A 256 -9.57 7.80 -15.81
N ASP A 257 -9.05 7.50 -14.63
CA ASP A 257 -9.53 6.41 -13.79
C ASP A 257 -9.38 6.74 -12.29
N PHE A 258 -9.82 5.81 -11.44
CA PHE A 258 -9.72 5.94 -9.99
C PHE A 258 -8.25 6.10 -9.53
N GLY A 259 -7.34 5.31 -10.09
CA GLY A 259 -5.92 5.36 -9.80
C GLY A 259 -5.28 6.74 -10.06
N ILE A 260 -5.57 7.35 -11.21
CA ILE A 260 -5.05 8.66 -11.61
C ILE A 260 -5.47 9.74 -10.62
N GLY A 261 -6.67 9.68 -10.07
CA GLY A 261 -7.12 10.58 -9.01
C GLY A 261 -6.45 10.31 -7.67
N LEU A 262 -6.18 9.04 -7.35
CA LEU A 262 -5.65 8.60 -6.07
C LEU A 262 -4.28 9.21 -5.73
N VAL A 263 -3.33 9.23 -6.67
CA VAL A 263 -1.97 9.74 -6.45
C VAL A 263 -1.95 11.24 -6.09
N PRO A 264 -2.53 12.15 -6.89
CA PRO A 264 -2.61 13.57 -6.53
C PRO A 264 -3.48 13.80 -5.30
N GLY A 265 -4.51 12.98 -5.07
CA GLY A 265 -5.29 12.99 -3.83
C GLY A 265 -4.40 12.75 -2.62
N VAL A 266 -3.61 11.67 -2.60
CA VAL A 266 -2.69 11.36 -1.50
C VAL A 266 -1.67 12.47 -1.30
N PHE A 267 -1.13 13.03 -2.38
CA PHE A 267 -0.21 14.16 -2.30
C PHE A 267 -0.88 15.39 -1.65
N ALA A 268 -2.07 15.78 -2.11
CA ALA A 268 -2.81 16.92 -1.57
C ALA A 268 -3.22 16.71 -0.10
N GLY A 269 -3.75 15.54 0.24
CA GLY A 269 -4.17 15.21 1.60
C GLY A 269 -3.00 15.18 2.59
N SER A 270 -1.87 14.60 2.19
CA SER A 270 -0.66 14.61 3.03
C SER A 270 -0.01 15.99 3.14
N PHE A 271 -0.02 16.78 2.08
CA PHE A 271 0.42 18.18 2.11
C PHE A 271 -0.42 19.02 3.08
N LEU A 272 -1.75 18.95 2.98
CA LEU A 272 -2.66 19.67 3.87
C LEU A 272 -2.49 19.23 5.33
N ALA A 273 -2.40 17.92 5.57
CA ALA A 273 -2.18 17.41 6.92
C ALA A 273 -0.85 17.89 7.52
N ALA A 274 0.23 17.89 6.73
CA ALA A 274 1.54 18.40 7.14
C ALA A 274 1.54 19.93 7.34
N LEU A 275 0.78 20.67 6.53
CA LEU A 275 0.59 22.11 6.68
C LEU A 275 -0.10 22.43 8.01
N PHE A 276 -1.18 21.71 8.34
CA PHE A 276 -1.89 21.89 9.60
C PHE A 276 -1.07 21.47 10.82
N SER A 277 -0.28 20.40 10.72
CA SER A 277 0.63 19.99 11.79
C SER A 277 1.93 20.78 11.85
N ARG A 278 2.14 21.75 10.93
CA ARG A 278 3.38 22.54 10.79
C ARG A 278 4.63 21.68 10.67
N GLU A 279 4.52 20.55 9.96
CA GLU A 279 5.62 19.60 9.70
C GLU A 279 6.16 19.73 8.26
N LEU A 280 5.84 20.81 7.54
CA LEU A 280 6.40 21.08 6.22
C LEU A 280 7.86 21.50 6.34
N GLU A 281 8.76 20.70 5.76
CA GLU A 281 10.19 20.94 5.80
C GLU A 281 10.82 20.52 4.47
N LEU A 282 11.55 21.46 3.86
CA LEU A 282 12.27 21.21 2.61
C LEU A 282 13.58 20.48 2.93
N GLN A 283 13.58 19.16 2.75
CA GLN A 283 14.73 18.31 3.06
C GLN A 283 15.49 17.96 1.77
N GLY A 284 16.76 18.36 1.73
CA GLY A 284 17.68 18.13 0.59
C GLY A 284 18.35 16.74 0.59
N PHE A 285 19.33 16.57 -0.31
CA PHE A 285 20.08 15.32 -0.46
C PHE A 285 21.32 15.25 0.45
N GLU A 286 21.50 14.14 1.15
CA GLU A 286 22.72 13.82 1.88
C GLU A 286 23.66 12.94 1.01
N GLY A 287 24.43 13.56 0.11
CA GLY A 287 25.54 12.93 -0.63
C GLY A 287 25.17 11.92 -1.74
N GLY A 288 26.05 11.81 -2.76
CA GLY A 288 25.78 11.04 -3.99
C GLY A 288 25.68 9.51 -3.83
N ARG A 289 26.44 8.91 -2.89
CA ARG A 289 26.35 7.46 -2.63
C ARG A 289 24.99 7.04 -2.07
N SER A 290 24.36 7.90 -1.27
CA SER A 290 23.03 7.62 -0.75
C SER A 290 21.96 7.71 -1.85
N MET A 291 22.11 8.66 -2.77
CA MET A 291 21.24 8.84 -3.94
C MET A 291 21.23 7.60 -4.84
N ALA A 292 22.40 7.04 -5.18
CA ALA A 292 22.48 5.82 -5.98
C ALA A 292 21.79 4.63 -5.30
N ARG A 293 21.98 4.48 -3.97
CA ARG A 293 21.28 3.44 -3.19
C ARG A 293 19.77 3.62 -3.21
N TYR A 294 19.28 4.85 -3.03
CA TYR A 294 17.85 5.13 -3.06
C TYR A 294 17.23 4.92 -4.44
N GLY A 295 17.93 5.33 -5.50
CA GLY A 295 17.52 5.09 -6.89
C GLY A 295 17.46 3.60 -7.22
N ALA A 296 18.49 2.83 -6.85
CA ALA A 296 18.49 1.37 -7.04
C ALA A 296 17.36 0.69 -6.25
N GLY A 297 17.11 1.13 -5.02
CA GLY A 297 15.99 0.65 -4.21
C GLY A 297 14.63 0.96 -4.84
N ALA A 298 14.45 2.18 -5.34
CA ALA A 298 13.24 2.61 -6.04
C ALA A 298 13.00 1.81 -7.34
N ALA A 299 14.07 1.52 -8.09
CA ALA A 299 13.98 0.69 -9.29
C ALA A 299 13.55 -0.75 -8.96
N LEU A 300 14.15 -1.37 -7.95
CA LEU A 300 13.75 -2.69 -7.46
C LEU A 300 12.29 -2.70 -6.96
N MET A 301 11.86 -1.65 -6.26
CA MET A 301 10.46 -1.49 -5.85
C MET A 301 9.52 -1.33 -7.04
N GLY A 302 9.90 -0.56 -8.07
CA GLY A 302 9.05 -0.32 -9.24
C GLY A 302 8.81 -1.60 -10.04
N PHE A 303 9.88 -2.33 -10.34
CA PHE A 303 9.78 -3.61 -11.05
C PHE A 303 9.12 -4.68 -10.18
N GLY A 304 9.58 -4.85 -8.94
CA GLY A 304 9.03 -5.83 -8.01
C GLY A 304 7.56 -5.60 -7.69
N GLY A 305 7.14 -4.34 -7.57
CA GLY A 305 5.74 -3.98 -7.34
C GLY A 305 4.84 -4.29 -8.53
N MET A 306 5.33 -4.13 -9.75
CA MET A 306 4.57 -4.52 -10.95
C MET A 306 4.54 -6.04 -11.14
N LEU A 307 5.63 -6.73 -10.78
CA LEU A 307 5.71 -8.19 -10.81
C LEU A 307 4.81 -8.85 -9.77
N ALA A 308 4.70 -8.26 -8.57
CA ALA A 308 3.84 -8.74 -7.48
C ALA A 308 2.35 -8.36 -7.63
N GLY A 309 1.99 -7.60 -8.67
CA GLY A 309 0.62 -7.11 -8.87
C GLY A 309 0.23 -5.94 -7.97
N GLY A 310 1.17 -5.33 -7.25
CA GLY A 310 0.92 -4.15 -6.42
C GLY A 310 2.06 -3.82 -5.47
N CYS A 311 1.95 -2.68 -4.80
CA CYS A 311 2.90 -2.28 -3.76
C CYS A 311 2.51 -2.88 -2.39
N ALA A 312 3.31 -2.58 -1.37
CA ALA A 312 3.00 -2.79 0.04
C ALA A 312 1.53 -2.58 0.46
N VAL A 313 0.88 -1.51 -0.02
CA VAL A 313 -0.54 -1.23 0.31
C VAL A 313 -1.46 -1.99 -0.63
N GLY A 314 -1.22 -1.93 -1.95
CA GLY A 314 -2.09 -2.57 -2.94
C GLY A 314 -2.06 -4.10 -2.91
N ALA A 315 -0.89 -4.71 -3.05
CA ALA A 315 -0.74 -6.16 -2.96
C ALA A 315 -0.77 -6.64 -1.51
N GLY A 316 -0.26 -5.85 -0.55
CA GLY A 316 -0.18 -6.27 0.85
C GLY A 316 -1.47 -6.07 1.64
N ILE A 317 -1.96 -4.83 1.79
CA ILE A 317 -3.13 -4.53 2.63
C ILE A 317 -4.42 -4.78 1.87
N THR A 318 -4.59 -4.13 0.71
CA THR A 318 -5.80 -4.19 -0.12
C THR A 318 -6.03 -5.59 -0.68
N GLY A 319 -4.98 -6.30 -1.11
CA GLY A 319 -5.10 -7.68 -1.56
C GLY A 319 -5.35 -8.68 -0.42
N ALA A 320 -4.73 -8.50 0.74
CA ALA A 320 -4.97 -9.38 1.88
C ALA A 320 -6.35 -9.14 2.51
N SER A 321 -6.92 -7.94 2.38
CA SER A 321 -8.25 -7.64 2.90
C SER A 321 -9.37 -8.43 2.20
N VAL A 322 -9.12 -8.88 0.97
CA VAL A 322 -9.97 -9.81 0.20
C VAL A 322 -9.45 -11.26 0.21
N PHE A 323 -8.43 -11.56 1.03
CA PHE A 323 -7.82 -12.89 1.15
C PHE A 323 -7.29 -13.48 -0.17
N ALA A 324 -6.68 -12.65 -1.02
CA ALA A 324 -6.00 -13.16 -2.21
C ALA A 324 -4.74 -13.96 -1.83
N VAL A 325 -4.55 -15.16 -2.39
CA VAL A 325 -3.37 -16.01 -2.12
C VAL A 325 -2.08 -15.26 -2.48
N THR A 326 -2.04 -14.62 -3.65
CA THR A 326 -0.89 -13.80 -4.08
C THR A 326 -0.59 -12.65 -3.13
N ALA A 327 -1.59 -12.06 -2.49
CA ALA A 327 -1.39 -10.97 -1.54
C ALA A 327 -0.66 -11.45 -0.28
N TRP A 328 -1.07 -12.60 0.27
CA TRP A 328 -0.42 -13.19 1.45
C TRP A 328 1.01 -13.66 1.16
N ILE A 329 1.25 -14.23 -0.03
CA ILE A 329 2.60 -14.59 -0.48
C ILE A 329 3.46 -13.33 -0.61
N THR A 330 2.95 -12.30 -1.30
CA THR A 330 3.65 -11.03 -1.52
C THR A 330 3.98 -10.36 -0.19
N LEU A 331 3.01 -10.26 0.73
CA LEU A 331 3.20 -9.65 2.03
C LEU A 331 4.27 -10.40 2.83
N SER A 332 4.19 -11.72 2.91
CA SER A 332 5.18 -12.55 3.62
C SER A 332 6.58 -12.39 3.02
N ALA A 333 6.69 -12.39 1.69
CA ALA A 333 7.94 -12.20 0.97
C ALA A 333 8.55 -10.81 1.22
N ILE A 334 7.73 -9.75 1.24
CA ILE A 334 8.17 -8.38 1.55
C ILE A 334 8.74 -8.30 2.97
N TRP A 335 8.06 -8.88 3.97
CA TRP A 335 8.51 -8.84 5.36
C TRP A 335 9.82 -9.62 5.55
N LEU A 336 9.88 -10.82 4.97
CA LEU A 336 11.06 -11.67 5.03
C LEU A 336 12.27 -11.00 4.37
N SER A 337 12.12 -10.50 3.14
CA SER A 337 13.22 -9.89 2.41
C SER A 337 13.64 -8.55 3.01
N ALA A 338 12.71 -7.77 3.57
CA ALA A 338 13.04 -6.55 4.30
C ALA A 338 13.88 -6.85 5.56
N GLY A 339 13.48 -7.83 6.37
CA GLY A 339 14.25 -8.26 7.55
C GLY A 339 15.64 -8.77 7.18
N LEU A 340 15.73 -9.63 6.16
CA LEU A 340 17.01 -10.18 5.71
C LEU A 340 17.94 -9.11 5.13
N THR A 341 17.40 -8.15 4.37
CA THR A 341 18.18 -7.05 3.78
C THR A 341 18.69 -6.10 4.85
N ASP A 342 17.86 -5.76 5.83
CA ASP A 342 18.28 -4.89 6.93
C ASP A 342 19.35 -5.55 7.79
N PHE A 343 19.18 -6.85 8.07
CA PHE A 343 20.19 -7.67 8.74
C PHE A 343 21.52 -7.69 7.97
N ALA A 344 21.48 -7.85 6.64
CA ALA A 344 22.68 -7.86 5.81
C ALA A 344 23.40 -6.50 5.74
N LEU A 345 22.65 -5.39 5.78
CA LEU A 345 23.22 -4.04 5.70
C LEU A 345 23.70 -3.48 7.04
N ASN A 346 22.97 -3.76 8.13
CA ASN A 346 23.20 -3.14 9.43
C ASN A 346 23.67 -4.12 10.52
N GLY A 347 23.69 -5.43 10.26
CA GLY A 347 24.03 -6.47 11.24
C GLY A 347 22.91 -6.74 12.25
N ARG A 348 23.19 -7.53 13.31
CA ARG A 348 22.26 -7.64 14.46
C ARG A 348 22.27 -6.31 15.21
N PRO A 349 21.11 -5.70 15.52
CA PRO A 349 21.10 -4.59 16.48
C PRO A 349 21.66 -5.12 17.80
N ALA A 350 22.69 -4.44 18.33
CA ALA A 350 23.13 -4.68 19.69
C ALA A 350 21.92 -4.47 20.60
N LYS A 351 21.60 -5.44 21.46
CA LYS A 351 20.62 -5.27 22.54
C LYS A 351 21.17 -4.17 23.45
N THR A 352 20.88 -2.90 23.18
CA THR A 352 21.24 -1.84 24.11
C THR A 352 20.35 -1.99 25.33
N ALA A 353 21.02 -2.31 26.44
CA ALA A 353 20.47 -2.54 27.75
C ALA A 353 19.63 -1.35 28.24
N SER A 354 18.59 -1.70 28.99
CA SER A 354 17.99 -0.97 30.12
C SER A 354 18.36 0.49 30.34
N ALA A 355 17.31 1.33 30.39
CA ALA A 355 17.11 2.44 31.32
C ALA A 355 18.35 3.21 31.81
N GLN A 356 18.51 4.45 31.35
CA GLN A 356 19.16 5.48 32.15
C GLN A 356 18.14 6.57 32.55
N PRO A 357 18.07 6.95 33.83
CA PRO A 357 17.19 8.00 34.31
C PRO A 357 17.73 9.36 33.84
N VAL A 358 16.80 10.26 33.52
CA VAL A 358 17.08 11.67 33.31
C VAL A 358 17.59 12.25 34.63
N VAL A 359 18.90 12.43 34.73
CA VAL A 359 19.50 13.26 35.79
C VAL A 359 19.28 14.70 35.36
N GLY A 360 18.37 15.38 36.06
CA GLY A 360 18.27 16.82 36.02
C GLY A 360 19.46 17.45 36.72
N THR A 361 19.98 18.53 36.15
CA THR A 361 20.83 19.46 36.88
C THR A 361 20.20 20.84 36.78
N SER A 362 19.87 21.32 37.98
CA SER A 362 19.61 22.69 38.40
C SER A 362 20.55 23.72 37.80
#